data_AF-A0AAW7HYJ4-F1
#
_entry.id   AF-A0AAW7HYJ4-F1
#
_cell.length_a   1.000
_cell.length_b   1.000
_cell.length_c   1.000
_cell.angle_alpha   90.00
_cell.angle_beta   90.00
_cell.angle_gamma   90.00
#
_symmetry.space_group_name_H-M   'P 1'
#
loop_
_entity.id
_entity.type
_entity.pdbx_description
1 polymer ?
#
loop_
_entity_poly.entity_id
_entity_poly.type
_entity_poly.pdbx_seq_one_letter_code
_entity_poly.pdbx_strand_id
1 'polypeptide(L)'
;MNSAYKKVLFRLEQDENGYPPASVEGLWAKAVEGGYAIDNIPFHVYGIAPGDVIDTREEAGETWFAQLRHSSGSSVFRVVVKPPETLDQVRAALLDFGCACETEQAVKMLAVEVPPQRSLDTLLYYLLTQREAGLLDFEEGVLRHAIPEEFR
;
A
#
# COMPACT_ATOMS: atom_id res chain seq x y z
N MET A 1 20.15 -22.10 -4.18
CA MET A 1 19.76 -20.78 -3.62
C MET A 1 18.28 -20.85 -3.33
N ASN A 2 17.90 -20.82 -2.06
CA ASN A 2 16.50 -20.93 -1.65
C ASN A 2 15.85 -19.55 -1.85
N SER A 3 15.49 -19.22 -3.09
CA SER A 3 14.86 -17.92 -3.38
C SER A 3 13.37 -18.04 -3.08
N ALA A 4 13.02 -18.23 -1.81
CA ALA A 4 11.63 -18.16 -1.38
C ALA A 4 11.03 -16.79 -1.71
N TYR A 5 11.87 -15.75 -1.82
CA TYR A 5 11.48 -14.41 -2.23
C TYR A 5 11.87 -14.11 -3.66
N LYS A 6 11.05 -13.32 -4.34
CA LYS A 6 11.28 -12.80 -5.68
C LYS A 6 10.75 -11.37 -5.77
N LYS A 7 11.41 -10.52 -6.55
CA LYS A 7 10.88 -9.19 -6.88
C LYS A 7 9.96 -9.33 -8.08
N VAL A 8 8.75 -8.81 -7.97
CA VAL A 8 7.73 -8.78 -9.02
C VAL A 8 7.49 -7.35 -9.44
N LEU A 9 7.59 -7.09 -10.74
CA LEU A 9 7.45 -5.76 -11.32
C LEU A 9 6.00 -5.49 -11.70
N PHE A 10 5.53 -4.30 -11.36
CA PHE A 10 4.22 -3.77 -11.69
C PHE A 10 4.38 -2.52 -12.53
N ARG A 11 3.65 -2.44 -13.64
CA ARG A 11 3.59 -1.20 -14.44
C ARG A 11 2.75 -0.18 -13.69
N LEU A 12 3.23 1.05 -13.63
CA LEU A 12 2.52 2.15 -13.02
C LEU A 12 1.90 3.02 -14.11
N GLU A 13 0.67 3.46 -13.87
CA GLU A 13 0.04 4.51 -14.67
C GLU A 13 0.50 5.86 -14.12
N GLN A 14 1.16 6.65 -14.97
CA GLN A 14 1.57 8.00 -14.63
C GLN A 14 0.49 8.99 -15.04
N ASP A 15 0.19 9.95 -14.18
CA ASP A 15 -0.77 11.03 -14.45
C ASP A 15 -0.20 12.07 -15.45
N GLU A 16 -1.00 13.10 -15.76
CA GLU A 16 -0.61 14.18 -16.67
C GLU A 16 0.62 14.98 -16.20
N ASN A 17 0.93 14.91 -14.90
CA ASN A 17 2.08 15.57 -14.28
C ASN A 17 3.30 14.63 -14.18
N GLY A 18 3.18 13.38 -14.67
CA GLY A 18 4.24 12.38 -14.61
C GLY A 18 4.40 11.74 -13.23
N TYR A 19 3.37 11.78 -12.38
CA TYR A 19 3.36 11.10 -11.08
C TYR A 19 2.68 9.73 -11.18
N PRO A 20 3.24 8.64 -10.60
CA PRO A 20 4.51 8.58 -9.88
C PRO A 20 5.71 8.78 -10.83
N PRO A 21 6.87 9.25 -10.35
CA PRO A 21 8.02 9.56 -11.21
C PRO A 21 8.65 8.31 -11.87
N ALA A 22 8.32 7.11 -11.38
CA ALA A 22 8.71 5.85 -11.97
C ALA A 22 7.56 5.25 -12.79
N SER A 23 7.90 4.53 -13.86
CA SER A 23 6.92 3.76 -14.65
C SER A 23 6.73 2.33 -14.16
N VAL A 24 7.50 1.91 -13.15
CA VAL A 24 7.50 0.56 -12.58
C VAL A 24 7.73 0.64 -11.07
N GLU A 25 6.95 -0.15 -10.32
CA GLU A 25 7.23 -0.46 -8.91
C GLU A 25 7.58 -1.95 -8.79
N GLY A 26 8.59 -2.27 -7.97
CA GLY A 26 8.99 -3.64 -7.70
C GLY A 26 8.59 -4.05 -6.29
N LEU A 27 7.65 -4.98 -6.16
CA LEU A 27 7.23 -5.53 -4.87
C LEU A 27 7.95 -6.85 -4.59
N TRP A 28 8.28 -7.09 -3.33
CA TRP A 28 8.76 -8.39 -2.88
C TRP A 28 7.57 -9.34 -2.71
N ALA A 29 7.73 -10.56 -3.19
CA ALA A 29 6.74 -11.60 -3.05
C ALA A 29 7.41 -12.93 -2.66
N LYS A 30 6.74 -13.68 -1.79
CA LYS A 30 7.18 -14.98 -1.31
C LYS A 30 6.44 -16.10 -2.05
N ALA A 31 7.17 -17.10 -2.54
CA ALA A 31 6.58 -18.29 -3.13
C ALA A 31 5.69 -19.02 -2.11
N VAL A 32 4.45 -19.33 -2.52
CA VAL A 32 3.46 -20.08 -1.76
C VAL A 32 2.83 -21.15 -2.66
N GLU A 33 2.04 -22.05 -2.08
CA GLU A 33 1.25 -22.96 -2.89
C GLU A 33 0.27 -22.15 -3.75
N GLY A 34 0.35 -22.33 -5.08
CA GLY A 34 -0.56 -21.68 -6.02
C GLY A 34 -0.19 -20.25 -6.45
N GLY A 35 1.02 -19.75 -6.12
CA GLY A 35 1.50 -18.46 -6.65
C GLY A 35 2.60 -17.81 -5.82
N TYR A 36 2.57 -16.48 -5.77
CA TYR A 36 3.46 -15.68 -4.92
C TYR A 36 2.63 -14.74 -4.05
N ALA A 37 2.87 -14.75 -2.74
CA ALA A 37 2.23 -13.84 -1.79
C ALA A 37 3.02 -12.53 -1.68
N ILE A 38 2.38 -11.38 -1.86
CA ILE A 38 3.00 -10.05 -1.69
C ILE A 38 3.46 -9.87 -0.24
N ASP A 39 4.66 -9.35 -0.03
CA ASP A 39 5.31 -9.26 1.28
C ASP A 39 5.40 -7.82 1.81
N ASN A 40 5.51 -6.83 0.93
CA ASN A 40 5.73 -5.43 1.29
C ASN A 40 4.56 -4.54 0.86
N ILE A 41 4.43 -3.36 1.45
CA ILE A 41 3.29 -2.45 1.26
C ILE A 41 3.54 -1.59 0.00
N PRO A 42 2.64 -1.58 -1.00
CA PRO A 42 2.86 -0.80 -2.23
C PRO A 42 2.70 0.71 -2.02
N PHE A 43 3.60 1.49 -2.61
CA PHE A 43 3.53 2.96 -2.63
C PHE A 43 2.69 3.50 -3.78
N HIS A 44 2.67 2.82 -4.93
CA HIS A 44 2.06 3.35 -6.17
C HIS A 44 1.20 2.33 -6.92
N VAL A 45 1.43 1.03 -6.75
CA VAL A 45 0.55 -0.02 -7.30
C VAL A 45 -0.83 0.05 -6.67
N TYR A 46 -1.85 0.16 -7.50
CA TYR A 46 -3.26 0.07 -7.09
C TYR A 46 -3.75 -1.38 -7.09
N GLY A 47 -4.77 -1.67 -6.27
CA GLY A 47 -5.50 -2.94 -6.26
C GLY A 47 -4.78 -4.10 -5.55
N ILE A 48 -3.56 -3.90 -5.08
CA ILE A 48 -2.70 -4.92 -4.47
C ILE A 48 -2.38 -4.53 -3.02
N ALA A 49 -2.39 -5.53 -2.14
CA ALA A 49 -2.04 -5.38 -0.72
C ALA A 49 -1.09 -6.50 -0.27
N PRO A 50 -0.39 -6.33 0.87
CA PRO A 50 0.34 -7.42 1.52
C PRO A 50 -0.54 -8.66 1.72
N GLY A 51 0.08 -9.84 1.55
CA GLY A 51 -0.57 -11.14 1.63
C GLY A 51 -1.36 -11.57 0.39
N ASP A 52 -1.56 -10.70 -0.61
CA ASP A 52 -2.21 -11.09 -1.86
C ASP A 52 -1.44 -12.18 -2.57
N VAL A 53 -2.13 -13.23 -2.99
CA VAL A 53 -1.55 -14.26 -3.85
C VAL A 53 -1.74 -13.85 -5.30
N ILE A 54 -0.64 -13.79 -6.04
CA ILE A 54 -0.61 -13.37 -7.45
C ILE A 54 0.01 -14.46 -8.34
N ASP A 55 -0.39 -14.44 -9.61
CA ASP A 55 0.37 -15.08 -10.67
C ASP A 55 1.40 -14.10 -11.24
N THR A 56 2.51 -14.65 -11.72
CA THR A 56 3.58 -13.90 -12.36
C THR A 56 3.84 -14.42 -13.77
N ARG A 57 4.35 -13.56 -14.65
CA ARG A 57 4.84 -13.91 -15.97
C ARG A 57 6.28 -13.44 -16.15
N GLU A 58 7.10 -14.24 -16.83
CA GLU A 58 8.46 -13.83 -17.18
C GLU A 58 8.45 -13.08 -18.51
N GLU A 59 9.09 -11.91 -18.56
CA GLU A 59 9.23 -11.10 -19.76
C GLU A 59 10.63 -10.47 -19.75
N ALA A 60 11.42 -10.70 -20.81
CA ALA A 60 12.78 -10.16 -20.96
C ALA A 60 13.74 -10.44 -19.79
N GLY A 61 13.57 -11.55 -19.06
CA GLY A 61 14.39 -11.92 -17.91
C GLY A 61 13.96 -11.29 -16.58
N GLU A 62 12.86 -10.54 -16.58
CA GLU A 62 12.24 -9.97 -15.40
C GLU A 62 10.90 -10.65 -15.10
N THR A 63 10.53 -10.67 -13.82
CA THR A 63 9.27 -11.23 -13.37
C THR A 63 8.24 -10.12 -13.19
N TRP A 64 7.15 -10.22 -13.94
CA TRP A 64 6.07 -9.24 -13.96
C TRP A 64 4.81 -9.78 -13.32
N PHE A 65 4.03 -8.90 -12.73
CA PHE A 65 2.66 -9.21 -12.34
C PHE A 65 1.84 -9.67 -13.55
N ALA A 66 1.06 -10.74 -13.36
CA ALA A 66 0.12 -11.23 -14.36
C ALA A 66 -1.33 -11.00 -13.92
N GLN A 67 -1.71 -11.49 -12.74
CA GLN A 67 -3.05 -11.33 -12.19
C GLN A 67 -3.10 -11.57 -10.69
N LEU A 68 -4.08 -10.95 -10.02
CA LEU A 68 -4.44 -11.26 -8.63
C LEU A 68 -5.23 -12.57 -8.60
N ARG A 69 -4.83 -13.50 -7.74
CA ARG A 69 -5.48 -14.81 -7.56
C ARG A 69 -6.36 -14.85 -6.34
N HIS A 70 -5.83 -14.39 -5.21
CA HIS A 70 -6.53 -14.38 -3.94
C HIS A 70 -6.17 -13.11 -3.18
N SER A 71 -7.21 -12.38 -2.78
CA SER A 71 -7.09 -11.20 -1.93
C SER A 71 -6.78 -11.61 -0.49
N SER A 72 -5.81 -10.97 0.16
CA SER A 72 -5.60 -11.12 1.61
C SER A 72 -6.72 -10.52 2.46
N GLY A 73 -7.54 -9.65 1.88
CA GLY A 73 -8.49 -8.81 2.61
C GLY A 73 -7.86 -7.55 3.20
N SER A 74 -6.53 -7.40 3.19
CA SER A 74 -5.88 -6.15 3.63
C SER A 74 -6.23 -4.98 2.72
N SER A 75 -6.35 -3.78 3.29
CA SER A 75 -6.43 -2.52 2.54
C SER A 75 -5.11 -1.78 2.63
N VAL A 76 -4.84 -0.94 1.63
CA VAL A 76 -3.66 -0.07 1.60
C VAL A 76 -4.11 1.37 1.44
N PHE A 77 -3.70 2.22 2.36
CA PHE A 77 -3.83 3.67 2.26
C PHE A 77 -2.46 4.28 1.99
N ARG A 78 -2.42 5.36 1.22
CA ARG A 78 -1.21 6.17 1.03
C ARG A 78 -1.45 7.52 1.66
N VAL A 79 -0.54 7.95 2.51
CA VAL A 79 -0.68 9.17 3.32
C VAL A 79 0.48 10.10 3.02
N VAL A 80 0.20 11.30 2.52
CA VAL A 80 1.20 12.35 2.27
C VAL A 80 1.16 13.34 3.42
N VAL A 81 2.28 13.46 4.15
CA VAL A 81 2.37 14.29 5.36
C VAL A 81 2.82 15.72 5.02
N LYS A 82 2.10 16.71 5.55
CA LYS A 82 2.35 18.14 5.36
C LYS A 82 2.89 18.76 6.66
N PRO A 83 3.79 19.76 6.57
CA PRO A 83 4.21 20.51 7.76
C PRO A 83 3.02 21.17 8.49
N PRO A 84 3.05 21.32 9.82
CA PRO A 84 4.18 21.04 10.72
C PRO A 84 4.36 19.57 11.12
N GLU A 85 3.46 18.66 10.74
CA GLU A 85 3.58 17.24 11.08
C GLU A 85 4.78 16.59 10.39
N THR A 86 5.35 15.59 11.06
CA THR A 86 6.46 14.78 10.56
C THR A 86 6.00 13.36 10.24
N LEU A 87 6.72 12.71 9.32
CA LEU A 87 6.47 11.31 8.98
C LEU A 87 6.49 10.41 10.21
N ASP A 88 7.42 10.63 11.14
CA ASP A 88 7.55 9.82 12.34
C ASP A 88 6.37 9.99 13.30
N GLN A 89 5.83 11.20 13.44
CA GLN A 89 4.63 11.46 14.26
C GLN A 89 3.40 10.75 13.69
N VAL A 90 3.15 10.90 12.39
CA VAL A 90 2.00 10.26 11.73
C VAL A 90 2.18 8.74 11.75
N ARG A 91 3.37 8.22 11.46
CA ARG A 91 3.68 6.79 11.52
C ARG A 91 3.46 6.21 12.92
N ALA A 92 3.88 6.91 13.97
CA ALA A 92 3.66 6.46 15.34
C ALA A 92 2.16 6.30 15.64
N ALA A 93 1.34 7.28 15.27
CA ALA A 93 -0.12 7.18 15.45
C ALA A 93 -0.73 5.98 14.68
N LEU A 94 -0.31 5.76 13.44
CA LEU A 94 -0.79 4.63 12.63
C LEU A 94 -0.40 3.27 13.21
N LEU A 95 0.83 3.17 13.75
CA LEU A 95 1.29 1.97 14.44
C LEU A 95 0.49 1.70 15.72
N ASP A 96 0.11 2.75 16.47
CA ASP A 96 -0.76 2.62 17.66
C ASP A 96 -2.17 2.11 17.29
N PHE A 97 -2.64 2.37 16.07
CA PHE A 97 -3.88 1.78 15.54
C PHE A 97 -3.71 0.33 15.04
N GLY A 98 -2.49 -0.21 15.12
CA GLY A 98 -2.16 -1.55 14.64
C GLY A 98 -2.04 -1.63 13.12
N CYS A 99 -1.78 -0.51 12.44
CA CYS A 99 -1.53 -0.45 11.00
C CYS A 99 -0.02 -0.39 10.75
N ALA A 100 0.52 -1.35 10.00
CA ALA A 100 1.92 -1.32 9.61
C ALA A 100 2.14 -0.26 8.53
N CYS A 101 3.34 0.33 8.49
CA CYS A 101 3.65 1.35 7.49
C CYS A 101 5.06 1.18 6.92
N GLU A 102 5.17 1.46 5.63
CA GLU A 102 6.43 1.77 4.94
C GLU A 102 6.52 3.28 4.69
N THR A 103 7.74 3.80 4.59
CA THR A 103 8.00 5.25 4.48
C THR A 103 8.81 5.56 3.24
N GLU A 104 8.33 6.50 2.43
CA GLU A 104 9.08 7.14 1.36
C GLU A 104 9.40 8.59 1.77
N GLN A 105 10.62 8.78 2.26
CA GLN A 105 11.09 10.05 2.84
C GLN A 105 11.13 11.18 1.80
N ALA A 106 11.47 10.89 0.54
CA ALA A 106 11.67 11.91 -0.49
C ALA A 106 10.38 12.68 -0.81
N VAL A 107 9.22 12.00 -0.72
CA VAL A 107 7.90 12.60 -0.97
C VAL A 107 7.03 12.71 0.28
N LYS A 108 7.61 12.48 1.47
CA LYS A 108 6.90 12.47 2.76
C LYS A 108 5.63 11.61 2.73
N MET A 109 5.75 10.40 2.19
CA MET A 109 4.64 9.46 2.06
C MET A 109 4.78 8.26 3.00
N LEU A 110 3.64 7.80 3.52
CA LEU A 110 3.48 6.50 4.18
C LEU A 110 2.58 5.61 3.34
N ALA A 111 3.02 4.39 3.05
CA ALA A 111 2.15 3.32 2.60
C ALA A 111 1.70 2.53 3.82
N VAL A 112 0.39 2.41 4.03
CA VAL A 112 -0.22 1.98 5.29
C VAL A 112 -1.06 0.73 5.03
N GLU A 113 -0.70 -0.39 5.63
CA GLU A 113 -1.51 -1.60 5.60
C GLU A 113 -2.53 -1.57 6.73
N VAL A 114 -3.80 -1.82 6.38
CA VAL A 114 -4.86 -2.17 7.32
C VAL A 114 -5.14 -3.67 7.17
N PRO A 115 -4.74 -4.50 8.16
CA PRO A 115 -5.04 -5.92 8.14
C PRO A 115 -6.55 -6.21 8.22
N PRO A 116 -7.07 -7.28 7.59
CA PRO A 116 -8.51 -7.57 7.52
C PRO A 116 -9.23 -7.73 8.86
N GLN A 117 -8.48 -8.01 9.93
CA GLN A 117 -8.99 -8.13 11.30
C GLN A 117 -9.13 -6.78 12.04
N ARG A 118 -8.74 -5.67 11.42
CA ARG A 118 -8.82 -4.32 12.01
C ARG A 118 -10.03 -3.58 11.46
N SER A 119 -10.69 -2.79 12.31
CA SER A 119 -11.72 -1.84 11.84
C SER A 119 -11.07 -0.63 11.19
N LEU A 120 -11.74 -0.03 10.21
CA LEU A 120 -11.31 1.23 9.60
C LEU A 120 -11.62 2.45 10.46
N ASP A 121 -12.54 2.36 11.42
CA ASP A 121 -13.14 3.54 12.07
C ASP A 121 -12.10 4.49 12.67
N THR A 122 -11.18 3.95 13.47
CA THR A 122 -10.14 4.75 14.14
C THR A 122 -9.17 5.35 13.14
N LEU A 123 -8.79 4.60 12.10
CA LEU A 123 -7.89 5.07 11.06
C LEU A 123 -8.56 6.19 10.25
N LEU A 124 -9.78 5.96 9.74
CA LEU A 124 -10.50 6.94 8.94
C LEU A 124 -10.81 8.20 9.72
N TYR A 125 -11.26 8.09 10.97
CA TYR A 125 -11.47 9.25 11.84
C TYR A 125 -10.20 10.09 11.96
N TYR A 126 -9.05 9.44 12.24
CA TYR A 126 -7.77 10.12 12.31
C TYR A 126 -7.40 10.79 10.98
N LEU A 127 -7.40 10.03 9.88
CA LEU A 127 -6.99 10.54 8.56
C LEU A 127 -7.87 11.71 8.09
N LEU A 128 -9.19 11.62 8.28
CA LEU A 128 -10.13 12.70 7.95
C LEU A 128 -9.89 13.94 8.82
N THR A 129 -9.75 13.77 10.13
CA THR A 129 -9.45 14.89 11.05
C THR A 129 -8.16 15.61 10.68
N GLN A 130 -7.11 14.86 10.34
CA GLN A 130 -5.82 15.44 9.96
C GLN A 130 -5.85 16.09 8.57
N ARG A 131 -6.63 15.53 7.62
CA ARG A 131 -6.88 16.16 6.31
C ARG A 131 -7.63 17.49 6.48
N GLU A 132 -8.67 17.53 7.30
CA GLU A 132 -9.43 18.77 7.60
C GLU A 132 -8.54 19.83 8.25
N ALA A 133 -7.61 19.42 9.10
CA ALA A 133 -6.59 20.31 9.68
C ALA A 133 -5.49 20.73 8.69
N GLY A 134 -5.48 20.20 7.46
CA GLY A 134 -4.49 20.48 6.44
C GLY A 134 -3.11 19.84 6.69
N LEU A 135 -3.02 18.89 7.63
CA LEU A 135 -1.77 18.30 8.11
C LEU A 135 -1.33 17.08 7.30
N LEU A 136 -2.25 16.46 6.57
CA LEU A 136 -1.94 15.40 5.61
C LEU A 136 -2.93 15.38 4.45
N ASP A 137 -2.66 14.55 3.47
CA ASP A 137 -3.65 14.02 2.55
C ASP A 137 -3.53 12.51 2.48
N PHE A 138 -4.56 11.84 1.96
CA PHE A 138 -4.51 10.40 1.78
C PHE A 138 -5.32 9.92 0.58
N GLU A 139 -5.03 8.71 0.12
CA GLU A 139 -5.81 7.99 -0.88
C GLU A 139 -5.83 6.50 -0.57
N GLU A 140 -6.74 5.78 -1.23
CA GLU A 140 -6.83 4.33 -1.16
C GLU A 140 -6.01 3.71 -2.31
N GLY A 141 -4.90 3.05 -2.00
CA GLY A 141 -4.20 2.20 -2.96
C GLY A 141 -5.01 0.94 -3.27
N VAL A 142 -5.67 0.37 -2.25
CA VAL A 142 -6.73 -0.63 -2.40
C VAL A 142 -7.63 -0.62 -1.18
N LEU A 143 -8.94 -0.55 -1.40
CA LEU A 143 -9.94 -0.59 -0.34
C LEU A 143 -10.72 -1.91 -0.37
N ARG A 144 -10.69 -2.65 0.74
CA ARG A 144 -11.34 -3.96 0.90
C ARG A 144 -12.23 -4.05 2.14
N HIS A 145 -11.97 -3.19 3.11
CA HIS A 145 -12.85 -3.03 4.27
C HIS A 145 -14.11 -2.26 3.86
N ALA A 146 -15.22 -2.57 4.50
CA ALA A 146 -16.42 -1.75 4.36
C ALA A 146 -16.18 -0.37 4.97
N ILE A 147 -16.53 0.70 4.23
CA ILE A 147 -16.54 2.05 4.79
C ILE A 147 -17.72 2.14 5.77
N PRO A 148 -17.47 2.55 7.04
CA PRO A 148 -18.54 2.80 8.02
C PRO A 148 -19.50 3.88 7.52
N GLU A 149 -20.78 3.76 7.85
CA GLU A 149 -21.83 4.63 7.29
C GLU A 149 -21.62 6.10 7.65
N GLU A 150 -21.04 6.37 8.82
CA GLU A 150 -20.69 7.71 9.30
C GLU A 150 -19.58 8.41 8.49
N PHE A 151 -18.85 7.67 7.64
CA PHE A 151 -17.74 8.19 6.81
C PHE A 151 -18.02 8.11 5.30
N ARG A 152 -19.25 7.77 4.90
CA ARG A 152 -19.69 7.87 3.49
C ARG A 152 -20.19 9.28 3.17
#